data_AF-A0A6C0IDB0-F1
#
_entry.id   AF-A0A6C0IDB0-F1
#
_cell.length_a   1.000
_cell.length_b   1.000
_cell.length_c   1.000
_cell.angle_alpha   90.00
_cell.angle_beta   90.00
_cell.angle_gamma   90.00
#
_symmetry.space_group_name_H-M   'P 1'
#
loop_
_entity.id
_entity.type
_entity.pdbx_description
1 polymer ?
#
loop_
_entity_poly.entity_id
_entity_poly.type
_entity_poly.pdbx_seq_one_letter_code
_entity_poly.pdbx_strand_id
1 'polypeptide(L)'
;MDYIDNFHPVELNDYDNNEEIEKRMDVIKKTDRGYNKTTRIVTRNDVTKKTKIEFYVSGDTGSNIRDAEIGHYYPNIIGSLDEDLFFKVCLATGECKSKNGSNVLFYTSPQQYMSHFNIEVNDDIINKWTSKRNARLTILDTISKNKSSSQVVH
;
A
#
# COMPACT_ATOMS: atom_id res chain seq x y z
N MET A 1 -7.80 46.74 15.75
CA MET A 1 -7.86 45.26 15.64
C MET A 1 -8.31 45.05 14.22
N ASP A 2 -7.34 44.94 13.33
CA ASP A 2 -7.61 45.09 11.91
C ASP A 2 -7.98 43.71 11.37
N TYR A 3 -9.22 43.60 10.90
CA TYR A 3 -9.74 42.39 10.30
C TYR A 3 -9.06 42.25 8.93
N ILE A 4 -8.19 41.26 8.78
CA ILE A 4 -7.60 40.92 7.49
C ILE A 4 -8.65 40.08 6.75
N ASP A 5 -9.31 40.71 5.79
CA ASP A 5 -10.20 40.06 4.83
C ASP A 5 -9.34 39.39 3.75
N ASN A 6 -9.18 38.07 3.86
CA ASN A 6 -8.37 37.25 2.96
C ASN A 6 -9.10 36.90 1.64
N PHE A 7 -10.22 37.53 1.31
CA PHE A 7 -10.91 37.24 0.04
C PHE A 7 -10.48 38.22 -1.06
N HIS A 8 -9.43 37.85 -1.80
CA HIS A 8 -8.96 38.63 -2.94
C HIS A 8 -9.70 38.19 -4.23
N PRO A 9 -10.56 39.02 -4.84
CA PRO A 9 -11.48 38.63 -5.93
C PRO A 9 -10.80 38.36 -7.29
N VAL A 10 -9.48 38.20 -7.31
CA VAL A 10 -8.65 38.04 -8.52
C VAL A 10 -7.85 36.74 -8.51
N GLU A 11 -7.86 36.00 -7.39
CA GLU A 11 -7.31 34.64 -7.38
C GLU A 11 -8.29 33.72 -8.10
N LEU A 12 -7.79 33.05 -9.15
CA LEU A 12 -8.53 32.04 -9.90
C LEU A 12 -9.11 31.02 -8.92
N ASN A 13 -10.42 30.76 -9.01
CA ASN A 13 -11.08 29.73 -8.23
C ASN A 13 -10.27 28.41 -8.32
N ASP A 14 -9.80 27.90 -7.19
CA ASP A 14 -9.02 26.66 -7.07
C ASP A 14 -9.71 25.40 -7.63
N TYR A 15 -10.98 25.53 -8.03
CA TYR A 15 -11.77 24.46 -8.65
C TYR A 15 -11.36 24.14 -10.10
N ASP A 16 -10.82 25.09 -10.89
CA ASP A 16 -10.36 24.83 -12.26
C ASP A 16 -8.98 24.13 -12.32
N ASN A 17 -8.25 24.08 -11.21
CA ASN A 17 -6.92 23.47 -11.11
C ASN A 17 -6.94 21.93 -10.97
N ASN A 18 -8.10 21.32 -10.71
CA ASN A 18 -8.15 19.91 -10.31
C ASN A 18 -7.71 18.95 -11.43
N GLU A 19 -8.11 19.21 -12.68
CA GLU A 19 -7.72 18.36 -13.82
C GLU A 19 -6.21 18.48 -14.14
N GLU A 20 -5.63 19.67 -13.97
CA GLU A 20 -4.20 19.86 -14.16
C GLU A 20 -3.38 19.22 -13.02
N ILE A 21 -3.86 19.30 -11.78
CA ILE A 21 -3.27 18.62 -10.62
C ILE A 21 -3.29 17.10 -10.83
N GLU A 22 -4.42 16.53 -11.26
CA GLU A 22 -4.52 15.09 -11.55
C GLU A 22 -3.53 14.65 -12.64
N LYS A 23 -3.43 15.41 -13.74
CA LYS A 23 -2.47 15.14 -14.82
C LYS A 23 -1.03 15.19 -14.31
N ARG A 24 -0.68 16.18 -13.50
CA ARG A 24 0.66 16.29 -12.89
C ARG A 24 0.94 15.10 -11.95
N MET A 25 -0.02 14.72 -11.11
CA MET A 25 0.09 13.56 -10.22
C MET A 25 0.28 12.25 -11.01
N ASP A 26 -0.45 12.07 -12.11
CA ASP A 26 -0.30 10.90 -12.99
C ASP A 26 1.10 10.82 -13.63
N VAL A 27 1.69 11.96 -14.00
CA VAL A 27 3.07 12.01 -14.52
C VAL A 27 4.08 11.65 -13.43
N ILE A 28 3.90 12.16 -12.22
CA ILE A 28 4.76 11.84 -11.07
C ILE A 28 4.69 10.33 -10.78
N LYS A 29 3.49 9.75 -10.70
CA LYS A 29 3.30 8.31 -10.48
C LYS A 29 3.97 7.46 -11.56
N LYS A 30 3.83 7.83 -12.84
CA LYS A 30 4.45 7.09 -13.97
C LYS A 30 5.98 7.15 -14.00
N THR A 31 6.56 8.15 -13.33
CA THR A 31 8.01 8.27 -13.18
C THR A 31 8.54 7.21 -12.22
N ASP A 32 7.71 6.76 -11.28
CA ASP A 32 8.06 5.68 -10.36
C ASP A 32 8.24 4.34 -11.07
N ARG A 33 9.33 3.65 -10.78
CA ARG A 33 9.68 2.36 -11.41
C ARG A 33 8.81 1.20 -10.95
N GLY A 34 8.24 1.29 -9.74
CA GLY A 34 7.37 0.27 -9.14
C GLY A 34 5.89 0.55 -9.35
N TYR A 35 5.50 1.70 -9.92
CA TYR A 35 4.11 2.01 -10.20
C TYR A 35 3.58 1.21 -11.39
N ASN A 36 2.41 0.61 -11.20
CA ASN A 36 1.70 -0.16 -12.19
C ASN A 36 0.21 0.20 -12.19
N LYS A 37 -0.43 -0.02 -13.34
CA LYS A 37 -1.86 0.20 -13.52
C LYS A 37 -2.45 -0.94 -14.33
N THR A 38 -3.49 -1.56 -13.81
CA THR A 38 -4.27 -2.58 -14.51
C THR A 38 -5.74 -2.16 -14.58
N THR A 39 -6.49 -2.77 -15.49
CA THR A 39 -7.94 -2.58 -15.57
C THR A 39 -8.60 -3.94 -15.36
N ARG A 40 -9.46 -4.04 -14.34
CA ARG A 40 -10.26 -5.23 -14.09
C ARG A 40 -11.72 -4.98 -14.39
N ILE A 41 -12.37 -6.01 -14.90
CA ILE A 41 -13.81 -6.02 -15.12
C ILE A 41 -14.44 -6.59 -13.86
N VAL A 42 -15.25 -5.78 -13.18
CA VAL A 42 -15.97 -6.17 -11.97
C VAL A 42 -17.46 -6.18 -12.32
N THR A 43 -18.11 -7.31 -12.10
CA THR A 43 -19.57 -7.43 -12.27
C THR A 43 -20.21 -7.43 -10.88
N ARG A 44 -21.10 -6.47 -10.64
CA ARG A 44 -21.89 -6.39 -9.41
C ARG A 44 -23.34 -6.13 -9.78
N ASN A 45 -24.26 -6.96 -9.31
CA ASN A 45 -25.70 -6.83 -9.54
C ASN A 45 -26.05 -6.64 -11.03
N ASP A 46 -25.55 -7.53 -11.89
CA ASP A 46 -25.73 -7.50 -13.36
C ASP A 46 -25.16 -6.26 -14.09
N VAL A 47 -24.47 -5.36 -13.38
CA VAL A 47 -23.75 -4.23 -13.99
C VAL A 47 -22.26 -4.56 -14.08
N THR A 48 -21.75 -4.59 -15.30
CA THR A 48 -20.32 -4.77 -15.57
C THR A 48 -19.62 -3.41 -15.63
N LYS A 49 -18.70 -3.15 -14.70
CA LYS A 49 -17.89 -1.94 -14.66
C LYS A 49 -16.41 -2.25 -14.86
N LYS A 50 -15.74 -1.45 -15.69
CA LYS A 50 -14.28 -1.46 -15.80
C LYS A 50 -13.70 -0.58 -14.70
N THR A 51 -12.97 -1.18 -13.77
CA THR A 51 -12.29 -0.49 -12.67
C THR A 51 -10.80 -0.46 -12.96
N LYS A 52 -10.22 0.74 -12.93
CA LYS A 52 -8.78 0.94 -12.99
C LYS A 52 -8.21 0.73 -11.59
N ILE A 53 -7.19 -0.11 -11.48
CA ILE A 53 -6.51 -0.41 -10.23
C ILE A 53 -5.06 0.02 -10.41
N GLU A 54 -4.60 0.87 -9.51
CA GLU A 54 -3.24 1.43 -9.50
C GLU A 54 -2.51 0.88 -8.30
N PHE A 55 -1.33 0.31 -8.49
CA PHE A 55 -0.62 -0.33 -7.40
C PHE A 55 0.89 -0.16 -7.52
N TYR A 56 1.56 -0.27 -6.39
CA TYR A 56 3.00 -0.16 -6.29
C TYR A 56 3.60 -1.52 -5.93
N VAL A 57 4.58 -1.96 -6.70
CA VAL A 57 5.34 -3.16 -6.35
C VAL A 57 6.53 -2.79 -5.49
N SER A 58 6.84 -3.71 -4.58
CA SER A 58 8.06 -3.64 -3.78
C SER A 58 9.28 -4.05 -4.61
N GLY A 59 10.48 -3.75 -4.10
CA GLY A 59 11.74 -4.24 -4.67
C GLY A 59 11.95 -5.74 -4.45
N ASP A 60 13.18 -6.18 -4.67
CA ASP A 60 13.62 -7.54 -4.36
C ASP A 60 14.07 -7.65 -2.89
N THR A 61 14.43 -8.86 -2.46
CA THR A 61 14.99 -9.22 -1.16
C THR A 61 16.06 -8.21 -0.72
N GLY A 62 15.98 -7.75 0.53
CA GLY A 62 16.85 -6.70 1.06
C GLY A 62 16.34 -5.27 0.86
N SER A 63 15.29 -5.05 0.06
CA SER A 63 14.63 -3.74 -0.06
C SER A 63 13.62 -3.51 1.05
N ASN A 64 13.30 -2.24 1.33
CA ASN A 64 12.18 -1.88 2.20
C ASN A 64 10.85 -2.33 1.60
N ILE A 65 9.95 -2.79 2.48
CA ILE A 65 8.58 -3.14 2.11
C ILE A 65 7.84 -1.86 1.72
N ARG A 66 7.19 -1.89 0.55
CA ARG A 66 6.35 -0.82 0.05
C ARG A 66 4.88 -1.22 0.09
N ASP A 67 4.04 -0.34 0.61
CA ASP A 67 2.58 -0.49 0.56
C ASP A 67 2.09 -0.46 -0.89
N ALA A 68 1.32 -1.47 -1.26
CA ALA A 68 0.88 -1.65 -2.64
C ALA A 68 -0.25 -0.72 -3.07
N GLU A 69 -0.97 -0.08 -2.16
CA GLU A 69 -2.07 0.85 -2.45
C GLU A 69 -1.58 2.30 -2.51
N ILE A 70 -0.84 2.72 -1.48
CA ILE A 70 -0.45 4.13 -1.30
C ILE A 70 0.99 4.37 -1.79
N GLY A 71 1.82 3.33 -1.84
CA GLY A 71 3.22 3.43 -2.25
C GLY A 71 4.17 3.88 -1.14
N HIS A 72 3.72 3.92 0.12
CA HIS A 72 4.53 4.26 1.30
C HIS A 72 5.57 3.17 1.62
N TYR A 73 6.78 3.56 2.05
CA TYR A 73 7.82 2.62 2.45
C TYR A 73 7.84 2.41 3.96
N TYR A 74 7.73 1.16 4.37
CA TYR A 74 7.92 0.74 5.76
C TYR A 74 9.41 0.51 6.06
N PRO A 75 9.83 0.62 7.32
CA PRO A 75 11.21 0.33 7.73
C PRO A 75 11.56 -1.17 7.66
N ASN A 76 10.56 -2.04 7.56
CA ASN A 76 10.77 -3.49 7.48
C ASN A 76 11.35 -3.90 6.13
N ILE A 77 12.20 -4.93 6.15
CA ILE A 77 12.97 -5.39 4.98
C ILE A 77 12.38 -6.69 4.43
N ILE A 78 12.33 -6.81 3.10
CA ILE A 78 11.91 -8.02 2.38
C ILE A 78 12.93 -9.12 2.62
N GLY A 79 12.44 -10.31 3.00
CA GLY A 79 13.24 -11.46 3.41
C GLY A 79 13.59 -11.50 4.90
N SER A 80 13.18 -10.49 5.69
CA SER A 80 13.27 -10.54 7.14
C SER A 80 12.08 -11.28 7.76
N LEU A 81 12.20 -11.68 9.04
CA LEU A 81 11.08 -12.27 9.79
C LEU A 81 9.91 -11.31 9.99
N ASP A 82 10.13 -9.99 9.87
CA ASP A 82 9.07 -8.99 9.99
C ASP A 82 8.19 -8.92 8.73
N GLU A 83 8.58 -9.61 7.65
CA GLU A 83 7.75 -9.76 6.46
C GLU A 83 6.40 -10.41 6.80
N ASP A 84 6.36 -11.33 7.78
CA ASP A 84 5.14 -12.02 8.22
C ASP A 84 4.09 -11.07 8.84
N LEU A 85 4.44 -9.82 9.15
CA LEU A 85 3.49 -8.80 9.62
C LEU A 85 2.58 -8.29 8.50
N PHE A 86 3.02 -8.43 7.25
CA PHE A 86 2.36 -7.91 6.07
C PHE A 86 1.70 -9.03 5.27
N PHE A 87 0.63 -8.71 4.56
CA PHE A 87 -0.03 -9.63 3.65
C PHE A 87 0.66 -9.54 2.28
N LYS A 88 1.45 -10.57 1.95
CA LYS A 88 2.22 -10.68 0.72
C LYS A 88 1.41 -11.32 -0.39
N VAL A 89 1.37 -10.69 -1.56
CA VAL A 89 0.70 -11.17 -2.76
C VAL A 89 1.66 -11.16 -3.94
N CYS A 90 1.65 -12.21 -4.75
CA CYS A 90 2.41 -12.29 -5.99
C CYS A 90 1.44 -12.27 -7.17
N LEU A 91 1.59 -11.30 -8.07
CA LEU A 91 0.81 -11.25 -9.31
C LEU A 91 1.47 -12.09 -10.40
N ALA A 92 0.93 -13.28 -10.66
CA ALA A 92 1.40 -14.19 -11.71
C ALA A 92 0.59 -14.09 -13.02
N THR A 93 -0.31 -13.11 -13.15
CA THR A 93 -1.21 -12.96 -14.30
C THR A 93 -0.56 -12.31 -15.53
N GLY A 94 0.69 -11.86 -15.43
CA GLY A 94 1.36 -11.09 -16.49
C GLY A 94 0.85 -9.65 -16.65
N GLU A 95 -0.11 -9.24 -15.80
CA GLU A 95 -0.65 -7.87 -15.77
C GLU A 95 0.35 -6.88 -15.15
N CYS A 96 1.28 -7.37 -14.33
CA CYS A 96 2.35 -6.57 -13.76
C CYS A 96 3.45 -6.35 -14.80
N LYS A 97 3.62 -5.11 -15.26
CA LYS A 97 4.66 -4.69 -16.19
C LYS A 97 5.63 -3.71 -15.52
N SER A 98 5.97 -4.01 -14.28
CA SER A 98 6.80 -3.13 -13.47
C SER A 98 8.19 -3.00 -14.08
N LYS A 99 8.72 -1.77 -14.12
CA LYS A 99 10.09 -1.51 -14.59
C LYS A 99 11.15 -2.05 -13.63
N ASN A 100 10.78 -2.35 -12.39
CA ASN A 100 11.68 -2.97 -11.42
C ASN A 100 11.73 -4.51 -11.50
N GLY A 101 10.93 -5.14 -12.37
CA GLY A 101 10.90 -6.59 -12.55
C GLY A 101 10.23 -7.38 -11.42
N SER A 102 9.76 -6.71 -10.36
CA SER A 102 9.04 -7.34 -9.26
C SER A 102 7.55 -7.37 -9.55
N ASN A 103 6.90 -8.42 -9.05
CA ASN A 103 5.45 -8.62 -9.09
C ASN A 103 4.89 -8.88 -7.68
N VAL A 104 5.68 -8.55 -6.65
CA VAL A 104 5.31 -8.74 -5.24
C VAL A 104 4.70 -7.47 -4.69
N LEU A 105 3.52 -7.64 -4.10
CA LEU A 105 2.74 -6.61 -3.43
C LEU A 105 2.69 -6.92 -1.94
N PHE A 106 2.71 -5.86 -1.13
CA PHE A 106 2.55 -5.97 0.31
C PHE A 106 1.41 -5.07 0.76
N TYR A 107 0.58 -5.61 1.64
CA TYR A 107 -0.54 -4.94 2.26
C TYR A 107 -0.45 -5.06 3.77
N THR A 108 -1.05 -4.12 4.49
CA THR A 108 -1.16 -4.19 5.95
C THR A 108 -2.11 -5.30 6.41
N SER A 109 -3.11 -5.62 5.58
CA SER A 109 -4.12 -6.64 5.87
C SER A 109 -4.67 -7.28 4.58
N PRO A 110 -5.19 -8.51 4.65
CA PRO A 110 -5.88 -9.12 3.52
C PRO A 110 -7.14 -8.33 3.11
N GLN A 111 -7.80 -7.65 4.06
CA GLN A 111 -8.93 -6.76 3.78
C GLN A 111 -8.54 -5.58 2.89
N GLN A 112 -7.38 -4.98 3.13
CA GLN A 112 -6.86 -3.92 2.26
C GLN A 112 -6.66 -4.43 0.83
N TYR A 113 -6.08 -5.62 0.67
CA TYR A 113 -5.93 -6.25 -0.65
C TYR A 113 -7.28 -6.53 -1.32
N MET A 114 -8.23 -7.12 -0.59
CA MET A 114 -9.57 -7.43 -1.09
C MET A 114 -10.31 -6.18 -1.58
N SER A 115 -10.27 -5.11 -0.78
CA SER A 115 -10.86 -3.81 -1.13
C SER A 115 -10.18 -3.20 -2.35
N HIS A 116 -8.84 -3.18 -2.37
CA HIS A 116 -8.08 -2.57 -3.45
C HIS A 116 -8.28 -3.32 -4.79
N PHE A 117 -8.26 -4.65 -4.76
CA PHE A 117 -8.39 -5.47 -5.98
C PHE A 117 -9.84 -5.85 -6.34
N ASN A 118 -10.81 -5.49 -5.49
CA ASN A 118 -12.22 -5.90 -5.60
C ASN A 118 -12.38 -7.42 -5.76
N ILE A 119 -11.69 -8.17 -4.89
CA ILE A 119 -11.76 -9.63 -4.87
C ILE A 119 -12.00 -10.12 -3.45
N GLU A 120 -12.46 -11.36 -3.34
CA GLU A 120 -12.57 -12.06 -2.07
C GLU A 120 -11.43 -13.07 -1.94
N VAL A 121 -10.79 -13.10 -0.77
CA VAL A 121 -9.77 -14.08 -0.42
C VAL A 121 -10.40 -15.15 0.46
N ASN A 122 -10.06 -16.41 0.22
CA ASN A 122 -10.55 -17.53 1.02
C ASN A 122 -10.13 -17.38 2.50
N ASP A 123 -11.08 -17.63 3.41
CA ASP A 123 -10.88 -17.60 4.86
C ASP A 123 -9.68 -18.43 5.34
N ASP A 124 -9.39 -19.57 4.72
CA ASP A 124 -8.23 -20.40 5.07
C ASP A 124 -6.90 -19.65 4.89
N ILE A 125 -6.80 -18.82 3.85
CA ILE A 125 -5.62 -18.00 3.58
C ILE A 125 -5.52 -16.88 4.63
N ILE A 126 -6.65 -16.24 4.94
CA ILE A 126 -6.73 -15.18 5.95
C ILE A 126 -6.33 -15.72 7.32
N ASN A 127 -6.86 -16.89 7.70
CA ASN A 127 -6.56 -17.55 8.96
C ASN A 127 -5.08 -17.93 9.04
N LYS A 128 -4.53 -18.54 7.99
CA LYS A 128 -3.11 -18.91 7.93
C LYS A 128 -2.18 -17.70 8.07
N TRP A 129 -2.49 -16.60 7.41
CA TRP A 129 -1.74 -15.35 7.55
C TRP A 129 -1.88 -14.77 8.96
N THR A 130 -3.10 -14.74 9.50
CA THR A 130 -3.39 -14.21 10.84
C THR A 130 -2.60 -14.96 11.91
N SER A 131 -2.54 -16.30 11.83
CA SER A 131 -1.74 -17.11 12.75
C SER A 131 -0.26 -16.75 12.70
N LYS A 132 0.32 -16.59 11.49
CA LYS A 132 1.73 -16.18 11.32
C LYS A 132 2.00 -14.79 11.90
N ARG A 133 1.15 -13.82 11.55
CA ARG A 133 1.26 -12.44 12.03
C ARG A 133 1.19 -12.37 13.55
N ASN A 134 0.24 -13.07 14.17
CA ASN A 134 0.09 -13.09 15.62
C ASN A 134 1.29 -13.74 16.33
N ALA A 135 1.84 -14.82 15.75
CA ALA A 135 3.07 -15.43 16.26
C ALA A 135 4.23 -14.42 16.22
N ARG A 136 4.39 -13.66 15.13
CA ARG A 136 5.44 -12.65 15.02
C ARG A 136 5.26 -11.50 15.99
N LEU A 137 4.04 -10.98 16.16
CA LEU A 137 3.72 -9.93 17.13
C LEU A 137 4.06 -10.35 18.56
N THR A 138 3.74 -11.59 18.93
CA THR A 138 4.07 -12.14 20.25
C THR A 138 5.57 -12.11 20.51
N ILE A 139 6.39 -12.48 19.52
CA ILE A 139 7.85 -12.44 19.62
C ILE A 139 8.36 -11.00 19.78
N LEU A 140 7.81 -10.06 19.01
CA LEU A 140 8.18 -8.64 19.11
C LEU A 140 7.84 -8.06 20.48
N ASP A 141 6.69 -8.42 21.04
CA ASP A 141 6.29 -8.00 22.38
C ASP A 141 7.23 -8.56 23.46
N THR A 142 7.65 -9.83 23.34
CA THR A 142 8.65 -10.43 24.23
C THR A 142 9.99 -9.69 24.15
N ILE A 143 10.46 -9.37 22.94
CA ILE A 143 11.71 -8.64 22.73
C ILE A 143 11.63 -7.24 23.33
N SER A 144 10.50 -6.56 23.14
CA SER A 144 10.26 -5.22 23.68
C SER A 144 10.33 -5.20 25.22
N LYS A 145 9.64 -6.15 25.88
CA LYS A 145 9.66 -6.29 27.35
C LYS A 145 11.07 -6.56 27.91
N ASN A 146 11.86 -7.39 27.23
CA ASN A 146 13.23 -7.71 27.64
C ASN A 146 14.18 -6.50 27.51
N LYS A 147 13.99 -5.65 26.48
CA LYS A 147 14.76 -4.41 26.33
C LYS A 147 14.45 -3.39 27.43
N SER A 148 13.17 -3.22 27.79
CA SER A 148 12.77 -2.30 28.86
C SER A 148 13.28 -2.71 30.25
N SER A 149 13.43 -4.00 30.51
CA SER A 149 13.91 -4.52 31.80
C SER A 149 15.43 -4.43 31.96
N SER A 150 16.17 -4.42 30.85
CA SER A 150 17.63 -4.28 30.85
C SER A 150 18.11 -2.82 30.99
N GLN A 151 17.23 -1.83 30.78
CA GLN A 151 17.56 -0.40 30.92
C GLN A 151 17.42 0.15 32.35
N VAL A 152 16.86 -0.63 33.28
CA VAL A 152 16.64 -0.20 34.69
C VAL A 152 17.82 -0.58 35.60
N VAL A 153 18.82 -1.30 35.07
CA VAL A 153 20.01 -1.71 35.81
C VAL A 153 21.22 -0.93 35.31
N HIS A 154 21.25 0.38 35.59
CA HIS A 154 22.47 1.19 35.57
C HIS A 154 22.32 2.45 36.42
#